data_AF-A0AAW9EG72-F1
#
_entry.id   AF-A0AAW9EG72-F1
#
_cell.length_a   1.000
_cell.length_b   1.000
_cell.length_c   1.000
_cell.angle_alpha   90.00
_cell.angle_beta   90.00
_cell.angle_gamma   90.00
#
_symmetry.space_group_name_H-M   'P 1'
#
loop_
_entity.id
_entity.type
_entity.pdbx_description
1 polymer ?
#
loop_
_entity_poly.entity_id
_entity_poly.type
_entity_poly.pdbx_seq_one_letter_code
_entity_poly.pdbx_strand_id
1 'polypeptide(L)'
;RGPMASKALMQMLQDTLWPDLDYLVIDMPPGTGDIQLTLSQNIPVTGAVVVTTPQDIALVDAMKGIVMFKKVNVPVFGIIENM
;
A
#
# COMPACT_ATOMS: atom_id res chain seq x y z
N ARG A 1 -15.56 -8.14 1.29
CA ARG A 1 -14.37 -8.67 0.56
C ARG A 1 -13.04 -8.30 1.24
N GLY A 2 -12.93 -7.16 1.93
CA GLY A 2 -11.72 -6.75 2.66
C GLY A 2 -11.05 -7.81 3.55
N PRO A 3 -11.79 -8.51 4.43
CA PRO A 3 -11.20 -9.48 5.35
C PRO A 3 -10.52 -10.68 4.67
N MET A 4 -11.08 -11.17 3.54
CA MET A 4 -10.49 -12.31 2.82
C MET A 4 -9.20 -11.93 2.11
N ALA A 5 -9.15 -10.75 1.47
CA ALA A 5 -7.94 -10.29 0.80
C ALA A 5 -6.84 -9.92 1.81
N SER A 6 -7.20 -9.32 2.95
CA SER A 6 -6.23 -9.10 4.05
C SER A 6 -5.67 -10.42 4.57
N LYS A 7 -6.53 -11.45 4.75
CA LYS A 7 -6.09 -12.78 5.18
C LYS A 7 -5.15 -13.43 4.15
N ALA A 8 -5.50 -13.38 2.87
CA ALA A 8 -4.68 -13.94 1.81
C ALA A 8 -3.30 -13.27 1.74
N LEU A 9 -3.23 -11.93 1.89
CA LEU A 9 -1.96 -11.22 1.89
C LEU A 9 -1.10 -11.54 3.13
N MET A 10 -1.70 -11.62 4.31
CA MET A 10 -0.98 -12.09 5.51
C MET A 10 -0.44 -13.50 5.32
N GLN A 11 -1.22 -14.39 4.70
CA GLN A 11 -0.79 -15.74 4.37
C GLN A 11 0.39 -15.71 3.39
N MET A 12 0.37 -14.89 2.34
CA MET A 12 1.49 -14.74 1.41
C MET A 12 2.76 -14.21 2.10
N LEU A 13 2.64 -13.36 3.11
CA LEU A 13 3.79 -12.83 3.84
C LEU A 13 4.38 -13.83 4.83
N GLN A 14 3.55 -14.68 5.45
CA GLN A 14 3.98 -15.61 6.50
C GLN A 14 4.32 -17.01 5.97
N ASP A 15 3.58 -17.52 4.99
CA ASP A 15 3.69 -18.90 4.51
C ASP A 15 4.57 -19.02 3.25
N THR A 16 5.00 -17.91 2.67
CA THR A 16 5.95 -17.93 1.54
C THR A 16 7.38 -17.98 2.06
N LEU A 17 8.19 -18.89 1.50
CA LEU A 17 9.62 -18.99 1.74
C LEU A 17 10.37 -17.83 1.06
N TRP A 18 10.28 -16.64 1.64
CA TRP A 18 11.11 -15.52 1.24
C TRP A 18 12.57 -15.80 1.66
N PRO A 19 13.55 -15.69 0.76
CA PRO A 19 14.96 -15.72 1.14
C PRO A 19 15.31 -14.42 1.90
N ASP A 20 16.59 -14.24 2.26
CA ASP A 20 17.05 -12.93 2.72
C ASP A 20 16.91 -11.92 1.56
N LEU A 21 16.08 -10.91 1.78
CA LEU A 21 15.77 -9.85 0.82
C LEU A 21 16.17 -8.50 1.38
N ASP A 22 16.80 -7.67 0.56
CA ASP A 22 16.98 -6.25 0.88
C ASP A 22 15.67 -5.48 0.80
N TYR A 23 14.79 -5.87 -0.13
CA TYR A 23 13.52 -5.20 -0.40
C TYR A 23 12.41 -6.20 -0.74
N LEU A 24 11.24 -5.97 -0.14
CA LEU A 24 9.99 -6.64 -0.51
C LEU A 24 8.98 -5.57 -0.96
N VAL A 25 8.62 -5.59 -2.24
CA VAL A 25 7.65 -4.65 -2.82
C VAL A 25 6.28 -5.31 -2.82
N ILE A 26 5.29 -4.60 -2.26
CA ILE A 26 3.91 -5.06 -2.19
C ILE A 26 3.07 -4.19 -3.11
N ASP A 27 2.51 -4.80 -4.15
CA ASP A 27 1.50 -4.15 -4.98
C ASP A 27 0.16 -4.16 -4.24
N MET A 28 -0.32 -2.97 -3.89
CA MET A 28 -1.54 -2.82 -3.10
C MET A 28 -2.74 -2.59 -4.02
N PRO A 29 -3.92 -3.12 -3.66
CA PRO A 29 -5.12 -2.83 -4.42
C PRO A 29 -5.43 -1.32 -4.40
N PRO A 30 -6.06 -0.79 -5.46
CA PRO A 30 -6.34 0.63 -5.58
C PRO A 30 -7.34 1.12 -4.52
N GLY A 31 -7.32 2.42 -4.25
CA GLY A 31 -8.26 3.11 -3.36
C GLY A 31 -7.65 3.50 -2.01
N THR A 32 -8.49 3.73 -1.00
CA THR A 32 -8.10 4.07 0.38
C THR A 32 -8.86 3.25 1.43
N GLY A 33 -9.24 2.02 1.07
CA GLY A 33 -10.14 1.18 1.87
C GLY A 33 -9.44 0.45 3.03
N ASP A 34 -10.25 -0.30 3.80
CA ASP A 34 -9.84 -1.02 5.02
C ASP A 34 -8.64 -1.95 4.86
N ILE A 35 -8.40 -2.48 3.66
CA ILE A 35 -7.23 -3.32 3.37
C ILE A 35 -5.94 -2.55 3.64
N GLN A 36 -5.84 -1.31 3.17
CA GLN A 36 -4.58 -0.56 3.29
C GLN A 36 -4.31 -0.17 4.74
N LEU A 37 -5.36 0.17 5.49
CA LEU A 37 -5.29 0.38 6.94
C LEU A 37 -4.85 -0.89 7.66
N THR A 38 -5.53 -2.01 7.40
CA THR A 38 -5.22 -3.30 8.03
C THR A 38 -3.79 -3.75 7.71
N LEU A 39 -3.31 -3.54 6.48
CA LEU A 39 -1.95 -3.87 6.08
C LEU A 39 -0.93 -2.99 6.78
N SER A 40 -1.14 -1.66 6.79
CA SER A 40 -0.23 -0.73 7.45
C SER A 40 -0.12 -0.96 8.96
N GLN A 41 -1.14 -1.56 9.58
CA GLN A 41 -1.13 -1.90 11.01
C GLN A 41 -0.48 -3.25 11.31
N ASN A 42 -0.61 -4.24 10.42
CA ASN A 42 -0.14 -5.60 10.67
C ASN A 42 1.23 -5.89 10.06
N ILE A 43 1.67 -5.09 9.08
CA ILE A 43 2.93 -5.28 8.37
C ILE A 43 3.83 -4.10 8.71
N PRO A 44 5.09 -4.34 9.11
CA PRO A 44 6.07 -3.27 9.29
C PRO A 44 6.48 -2.70 7.93
N VAL A 45 5.66 -1.79 7.39
CA VAL A 45 5.92 -1.12 6.12
C VAL A 45 6.92 0.01 6.34
N THR A 46 8.08 -0.05 5.69
CA THR A 46 9.12 0.98 5.79
C THR A 46 8.71 2.30 5.14
N GLY A 47 7.89 2.24 4.08
CA GLY A 47 7.35 3.40 3.40
C GLY A 47 6.50 3.01 2.19
N ALA A 48 5.86 4.02 1.58
CA ALA A 48 4.98 3.86 0.43
C ALA A 48 5.42 4.76 -0.73
N VAL A 49 5.14 4.29 -1.95
CA VAL A 49 5.23 5.09 -3.18
C VAL A 49 3.84 5.14 -3.79
N VAL A 50 3.37 6.33 -4.14
CA VAL A 50 2.05 6.52 -4.73
C VAL A 50 2.19 6.65 -6.24
N VAL A 51 1.52 5.77 -6.98
CA VAL A 51 1.47 5.83 -8.44
C VAL A 51 0.13 6.44 -8.86
N THR A 52 0.16 7.41 -9.75
CA THR A 52 -1.03 8.08 -10.27
C THR A 52 -0.89 8.39 -11.75
N THR A 53 -1.95 8.91 -12.36
CA THR A 53 -1.99 9.38 -13.75
C THR A 53 -2.35 10.88 -13.76
N PRO A 54 -2.05 11.66 -14.83
CA PRO A 54 -2.19 13.12 -14.80
C PRO A 54 -3.64 13.64 -14.77
N GLN A 55 -4.64 12.75 -14.89
CA GLN A 55 -6.04 13.15 -14.86
C GLN A 55 -6.47 13.54 -13.44
N ASP A 56 -7.24 14.63 -13.33
CA ASP A 56 -7.67 15.21 -12.04
C ASP A 56 -8.28 14.19 -11.06
N ILE A 57 -9.06 13.23 -11.57
CA ILE A 57 -9.70 12.20 -10.75
C ILE A 57 -8.65 11.31 -10.06
N ALA A 58 -7.60 10.91 -10.80
CA ALA A 58 -6.52 10.08 -10.26
C ALA A 58 -5.67 10.87 -9.26
N LEU A 59 -5.41 12.16 -9.52
CA LEU A 59 -4.71 13.05 -8.59
C LEU A 59 -5.47 13.18 -7.26
N VAL A 60 -6.79 13.31 -7.30
CA VAL A 60 -7.63 13.37 -6.10
C VAL A 60 -7.52 12.10 -5.27
N ASP A 61 -7.50 10.94 -5.89
CA ASP A 61 -7.37 9.67 -5.17
C ASP A 61 -5.95 9.43 -4.64
N ALA A 62 -4.92 9.84 -5.38
CA ALA A 62 -3.53 9.85 -4.91
C ALA A 62 -3.36 10.71 -3.65
N MET A 63 -3.95 11.91 -3.63
CA MET A 63 -3.94 12.79 -2.45
C MET A 63 -4.60 12.13 -1.23
N LYS A 64 -5.74 11.45 -1.41
CA LYS A 64 -6.40 10.71 -0.31
C LYS A 64 -5.52 9.57 0.19
N GLY A 65 -4.84 8.85 -0.69
CA GLY A 65 -3.90 7.79 -0.33
C GLY A 65 -2.75 8.29 0.53
N ILE A 66 -2.13 9.42 0.15
CA ILE A 66 -1.06 10.07 0.92
C ILE A 66 -1.54 10.44 2.33
N VAL A 67 -2.74 11.04 2.45
CA VAL A 67 -3.32 11.39 3.75
C VAL A 67 -3.60 10.14 4.59
N MET A 68 -4.05 9.04 3.98
CA MET A 68 -4.26 7.78 4.67
C MET A 68 -2.96 7.23 5.25
N PHE A 69 -1.88 7.11 4.45
CA PHE A 69 -0.58 6.63 4.94
C PHE A 69 -0.02 7.48 6.08
N LYS A 70 -0.20 8.80 6.00
CA LYS A 70 0.19 9.71 7.09
C LYS A 70 -0.55 9.42 8.40
N LYS A 71 -1.82 9.01 8.36
CA LYS A 71 -2.60 8.65 9.57
C LYS A 71 -2.12 7.36 10.22
N VAL A 72 -1.52 6.46 9.45
CA VAL A 72 -0.97 5.18 9.93
C VAL A 72 0.55 5.22 10.09
N ASN A 73 1.15 6.42 10.11
CA ASN A 73 2.58 6.65 10.30
C ASN A 73 3.49 5.94 9.28
N VAL A 74 2.98 5.69 8.07
CA VAL A 74 3.80 5.17 6.96
C VAL A 74 4.33 6.36 6.16
N PRO A 75 5.66 6.55 6.02
CA PRO A 75 6.22 7.64 5.24
C PRO A 75 5.98 7.40 3.75
N VAL A 76 5.53 8.43 3.04
CA VAL A 76 5.43 8.39 1.57
C VAL A 76 6.75 8.91 0.99
N PHE A 77 7.49 8.05 0.29
CA PHE A 77 8.79 8.40 -0.28
C PHE A 77 8.68 9.27 -1.54
N GLY A 78 7.55 9.20 -2.25
CA GLY A 78 7.32 10.02 -3.42
C GLY A 78 6.05 9.63 -4.17
N ILE A 79 5.82 10.38 -5.25
CA ILE A 79 4.74 10.15 -6.20
C ILE A 79 5.37 9.86 -7.56
N ILE A 80 4.84 8.85 -8.25
CA ILE A 80 5.16 8.55 -9.65
C ILE A 80 3.94 8.89 -10.48
N GLU A 81 4.09 9.85 -11.39
CA GLU A 81 3.13 10.07 -12.46
C GLU A 81 3.42 9.09 -13.59
N ASN A 82 2.44 8.27 -13.93
CA ASN A 82 2.50 7.26 -14.97
C ASN A 82 1.45 7.59 -16.04
N MET A 83 1.76 7.34 -17.32
CA MET A 83 1.03 7.75 -18.54
C MET A 83 1.40 9.14 -19.05
#